data_AF-A0A2V9JMT4-F1
#
_entry.id   AF-A0A2V9JMT4-F1
#
_cell.length_a   1.000
_cell.length_b   1.000
_cell.length_c   1.000
_cell.angle_alpha   90.00
_cell.angle_beta   90.00
_cell.angle_gamma   90.00
#
_symmetry.space_group_name_H-M   'P 1'
#
loop_
_entity.id
_entity.type
_entity.pdbx_description
1 polymer ?
#
loop_
_entity_poly.entity_id
_entity_poly.type
_entity_poly.pdbx_seq_one_letter_code
_entity_poly.pdbx_strand_id
1 'polypeptide(L)'
;MTFSAQLDGAMVLARCGCGCPTIFLGIGDQVAPTTGVTKVVADAAGQSPEGVRVEVILHVREGKLSELEVYAPDGTERFTLPSAEALEYVF
;
A
#
# COMPACT_ATOMS: atom_id res chain seq x y z
N MET A 1 -19.98 -4.59 -1.73
CA MET A 1 -19.08 -3.94 -2.71
C MET A 1 -17.79 -4.74 -2.77
N THR A 2 -17.24 -4.96 -3.96
CA THR A 2 -15.87 -5.48 -4.09
C THR A 2 -14.88 -4.38 -3.71
N PHE A 3 -13.67 -4.74 -3.29
CA PHE A 3 -12.63 -3.75 -2.98
C PHE A 3 -12.19 -2.96 -4.21
N SER A 4 -12.22 -3.57 -5.40
CA SER A 4 -11.92 -2.90 -6.67
C SER A 4 -12.83 -1.71 -6.95
N ALA A 5 -14.12 -1.79 -6.60
CA ALA A 5 -15.06 -0.68 -6.80
C ALA A 5 -14.79 0.53 -5.90
N GLN A 6 -13.96 0.39 -4.86
CA GLN A 6 -13.57 1.51 -4.01
C GLN A 6 -12.49 2.38 -4.64
N LEU A 7 -11.78 1.88 -5.66
CA LEU A 7 -10.68 2.61 -6.32
C LEU A 7 -11.16 3.92 -6.97
N ASP A 8 -12.38 3.96 -7.49
CA ASP A 8 -12.96 5.15 -8.12
C ASP A 8 -13.10 6.34 -7.16
N GLY A 9 -13.17 6.08 -5.86
CA GLY A 9 -13.27 7.09 -4.79
C GLY A 9 -12.05 7.11 -3.86
N ALA A 10 -10.96 6.46 -4.22
CA ALA A 10 -9.76 6.38 -3.39
C ALA A 10 -8.91 7.64 -3.49
N MET A 11 -8.47 8.16 -2.35
CA MET A 11 -7.53 9.28 -2.27
C MET A 11 -6.44 8.99 -1.24
N VAL A 12 -5.26 9.59 -1.42
CA VAL A 12 -4.20 9.56 -0.42
C VAL A 12 -4.49 10.59 0.67
N LEU A 13 -4.68 10.12 1.90
CA LEU A 13 -4.92 10.99 3.06
C LEU A 13 -3.63 11.39 3.78
N ALA A 14 -2.68 10.45 3.86
CA ALA A 14 -1.43 10.66 4.57
C ALA A 14 -0.33 9.73 4.04
N ARG A 15 0.91 10.06 4.40
CA ARG A 15 2.08 9.20 4.22
C ARG A 15 2.54 8.70 5.59
N CYS A 16 3.19 7.55 5.62
CA CYS A 16 3.83 7.07 6.84
C CYS A 16 4.93 8.06 7.29
N GLY A 17 5.00 8.31 8.59
CA GLY A 17 5.96 9.25 9.18
C GLY A 17 7.37 8.70 9.35
N CYS A 18 7.60 7.39 9.19
CA CYS A 18 8.92 6.79 9.37
C CYS A 18 9.87 6.99 8.17
N GLY A 19 9.37 7.52 7.05
CA GLY A 19 10.15 7.76 5.83
C GLY A 19 9.98 6.68 4.76
N CYS A 20 9.28 5.57 5.04
CA CYS A 20 8.95 4.59 4.01
C CYS A 20 7.90 5.14 3.03
N PRO A 21 7.77 4.53 1.83
CA PRO A 21 6.82 4.98 0.82
C PRO A 21 5.34 4.70 1.13
N THR A 22 5.02 4.02 2.24
CA THR A 22 3.65 3.67 2.65
C THR A 22 2.70 4.87 2.66
N ILE A 23 1.49 4.67 2.13
CA ILE A 23 0.41 5.66 2.08
C ILE A 23 -0.86 5.14 2.76
N PHE A 24 -1.58 6.06 3.40
CA PHE A 24 -2.92 5.81 3.95
C PHE A 24 -3.98 6.31 2.97
N LEU A 25 -5.01 5.50 2.78
CA LEU A 25 -6.08 5.73 1.82
C LEU A 25 -7.36 6.19 2.54
N GLY A 26 -8.09 7.09 1.88
CA GLY A 26 -9.46 7.46 2.21
C GLY A 26 -10.37 7.07 1.06
N ILE A 27 -11.53 6.47 1.36
CA ILE A 27 -12.53 6.06 0.37
C ILE A 27 -13.78 6.94 0.50
N GLY A 28 -14.15 7.60 -0.60
CA GLY A 28 -15.32 8.47 -0.66
C GLY A 28 -15.10 9.81 0.05
N ASP A 29 -15.86 10.06 1.11
CA ASP A 29 -15.82 11.30 1.90
C ASP A 29 -14.93 11.20 3.16
N GLN A 30 -14.16 10.12 3.29
CA GLN A 30 -13.25 9.95 4.43
C GLN A 30 -12.15 11.01 4.46
N VAL A 31 -12.00 11.67 5.60
CA VAL A 31 -10.98 12.69 5.84
C VAL A 31 -9.86 12.23 6.78
N ALA A 32 -9.97 11.02 7.32
CA ALA A 32 -8.98 10.44 8.25
C ALA A 32 -8.75 8.94 7.96
N PRO A 33 -7.52 8.43 8.17
CA PRO A 33 -7.23 7.01 8.04
C PRO A 33 -8.05 6.15 9.02
N THR A 34 -8.42 4.95 8.59
CA THR A 34 -9.04 3.93 9.45
C THR A 34 -8.02 3.31 10.42
N THR A 35 -8.47 2.92 11.62
CA THR A 35 -7.57 2.42 12.69
C THR A 35 -7.95 1.04 13.23
N GLY A 36 -9.03 0.43 12.74
CA GLY A 36 -9.47 -0.91 13.15
C GLY A 36 -8.54 -2.05 12.75
N VAL A 37 -8.97 -3.30 12.99
CA VAL A 37 -8.21 -4.52 12.67
C VAL A 37 -7.88 -4.59 11.18
N THR A 38 -6.63 -4.96 10.86
CA THR A 38 -6.14 -5.12 9.49
C THR A 38 -6.54 -6.46 8.89
N LYS A 39 -6.84 -6.45 7.59
CA LYS A 39 -6.85 -7.63 6.72
C LYS A 39 -6.07 -7.32 5.44
N VAL A 40 -5.19 -8.23 5.03
CA VAL A 40 -4.53 -8.18 3.72
C VAL A 40 -5.49 -8.68 2.64
N VAL A 41 -5.60 -7.94 1.54
CA VAL A 41 -6.50 -8.29 0.41
C VAL A 41 -5.77 -8.45 -0.92
N ALA A 42 -4.54 -7.95 -1.03
CA ALA A 42 -3.63 -8.21 -2.14
C ALA A 42 -2.19 -7.97 -1.67
N ASP A 43 -1.25 -8.65 -2.29
CA ASP A 43 0.18 -8.38 -2.15
C ASP A 43 0.89 -8.55 -3.49
N ALA A 44 2.04 -7.89 -3.60
CA ALA A 44 2.92 -8.00 -4.75
C ALA A 44 4.36 -7.74 -4.32
N ALA A 45 5.31 -8.21 -5.14
CA ALA A 45 6.71 -7.95 -4.94
C ALA A 45 7.38 -7.54 -6.26
N GLY A 46 8.46 -6.78 -6.15
CA GLY A 46 9.28 -6.40 -7.29
C GLY A 46 10.68 -6.02 -6.86
N GLN A 47 11.46 -5.48 -7.80
CA GLN A 47 12.79 -4.96 -7.54
C GLN A 47 12.85 -3.49 -7.92
N SER A 48 13.32 -2.68 -6.98
CA SER A 48 13.68 -1.28 -7.26
C SER A 48 14.75 -1.19 -8.36
N PRO A 49 14.90 -0.02 -9.01
CA PRO A 49 16.00 0.25 -9.94
C PRO A 49 17.40 -0.04 -9.37
N GLU A 50 17.56 0.06 -8.05
CA GLU A 50 18.83 -0.20 -7.36
C GLU A 50 19.03 -1.70 -6.99
N GLY A 51 18.07 -2.57 -7.32
CA GLY A 51 18.13 -4.01 -7.05
C GLY A 51 17.62 -4.42 -5.65
N VAL A 52 17.07 -3.49 -4.87
CA VAL A 52 16.42 -3.78 -3.58
C VAL A 52 15.08 -4.48 -3.83
N ARG A 53 14.82 -5.60 -3.14
CA ARG A 53 13.51 -6.26 -3.13
C ARG A 53 12.51 -5.36 -2.40
N VAL A 54 11.38 -5.08 -3.05
CA VAL A 54 10.29 -4.27 -2.50
C VAL A 54 9.05 -5.13 -2.41
N GLU A 55 8.38 -5.10 -1.26
CA GLU A 55 7.09 -5.73 -1.03
C GLU A 55 6.02 -4.65 -0.87
N VAL A 56 4.86 -4.91 -1.48
CA VAL A 56 3.71 -4.03 -1.53
C VAL A 56 2.51 -4.81 -1.03
N ILE A 57 1.82 -4.31 0.00
CA ILE A 57 0.65 -4.96 0.59
C ILE A 57 -0.52 -3.99 0.60
N LEU A 58 -1.68 -4.43 0.13
CA LEU A 58 -2.92 -3.66 0.22
C LEU A 58 -3.75 -4.15 1.40
N HIS A 59 -3.97 -3.23 2.35
CA HIS A 59 -4.70 -3.49 3.58
C HIS A 59 -6.13 -2.95 3.53
N VAL A 60 -7.02 -3.66 4.21
CA VAL A 60 -8.39 -3.26 4.49
C VAL A 60 -8.59 -3.16 5.99
N ARG A 61 -9.28 -2.10 6.43
CA ARG A 61 -9.79 -1.92 7.79
C ARG A 61 -11.23 -1.47 7.70
N GLU A 62 -12.08 -1.97 8.60
CA GLU A 62 -13.49 -1.55 8.68
C GLU A 62 -14.25 -1.66 7.34
N GLY A 63 -13.88 -2.65 6.50
CA GLY A 63 -14.48 -2.89 5.20
C GLY A 63 -14.03 -1.96 4.06
N LYS A 64 -13.03 -1.10 4.30
CA LYS A 64 -12.51 -0.14 3.33
C LYS A 64 -11.01 -0.34 3.06
N LEU A 65 -10.57 -0.11 1.82
CA LEU A 65 -9.15 0.01 1.52
C LEU A 65 -8.55 1.11 2.41
N SER A 66 -7.46 0.78 3.10
CA SER A 66 -6.95 1.60 4.21
C SER A 66 -5.52 2.07 3.98
N GLU A 67 -4.67 1.22 3.42
CA GLU A 67 -3.23 1.43 3.43
C GLU A 67 -2.60 0.62 2.30
N LEU A 68 -1.70 1.26 1.56
CA LEU A 68 -0.78 0.60 0.66
C LEU A 68 0.58 0.61 1.36
N GLU A 69 0.89 -0.49 2.02
CA GLU A 69 2.15 -0.67 2.73
C GLU A 69 3.25 -1.00 1.73
N VAL A 70 4.38 -0.31 1.83
CA VAL A 70 5.54 -0.54 0.98
C VAL A 70 6.81 -0.57 1.83
N TYR A 71 7.55 -1.67 1.75
CA TYR A 71 8.76 -1.86 2.53
C TYR A 71 9.79 -2.73 1.79
N ALA A 72 11.04 -2.63 2.22
CA ALA A 72 12.10 -3.57 1.84
C ALA A 72 12.25 -4.62 2.96
N PRO A 73 12.10 -5.93 2.68
CA PRO A 73 12.20 -6.98 3.70
C PRO A 73 13.59 -7.09 4.35
N ASP A 74 14.63 -6.59 3.68
CA ASP A 74 16.00 -6.57 4.16
C ASP A 74 16.30 -5.39 5.11
N GLY A 75 15.31 -4.54 5.39
CA GLY A 75 15.44 -3.37 6.24
C GLY A 75 16.01 -2.14 5.55
N THR A 76 16.19 -2.15 4.23
CA THR A 76 16.63 -0.96 3.48
C THR A 76 15.60 0.16 3.61
N GLU A 77 16.00 1.28 4.23
CA GLU A 77 15.09 2.39 4.51
C GLU A 77 14.83 3.32 3.31
N ARG A 78 15.74 3.33 2.32
CA ARG A 78 15.68 4.24 1.16
C ARG A 78 15.95 3.47 -0.13
N PHE A 79 14.95 3.45 -0.99
CA PHE A 79 14.99 2.85 -2.31
C PHE A 79 14.03 3.59 -3.24
N THR A 80 14.28 3.54 -4.54
CA THR A 80 13.31 4.03 -5.53
C THR A 80 12.24 2.96 -5.71
N LEU A 81 10.98 3.37 -5.85
CA LEU A 81 9.91 2.40 -6.11
C LEU A 81 10.07 1.76 -7.50
N PRO A 82 9.81 0.44 -7.65
CA PRO A 82 9.61 -0.15 -8.97
C PRO A 82 8.42 0.51 -9.68
N SER A 83 8.38 0.41 -11.01
CA SER A 83 7.14 0.68 -11.75
C SER A 83 6.07 -0.34 -11.37
N ALA A 84 4.79 0.04 -11.45
CA ALA A 84 3.69 -0.86 -11.10
C ALA A 84 3.69 -2.12 -11.98
N GLU A 85 4.10 -1.99 -13.24
CA GLU A 85 4.19 -3.09 -14.21
C GLU A 85 5.32 -4.09 -13.90
N ALA A 86 6.26 -3.72 -13.03
CA ALA A 86 7.36 -4.58 -12.59
C ALA A 86 7.02 -5.32 -11.28
N LEU A 87 5.81 -5.13 -10.74
CA LEU A 87 5.32 -5.88 -9.60
C LEU A 87 4.67 -7.18 -10.06
N GLU A 88 5.00 -8.26 -9.37
CA GLU A 88 4.41 -9.58 -9.55
C GLU A 88 3.57 -9.93 -8.32
N TYR A 89 2.36 -10.44 -8.54
CA TYR A 89 1.50 -10.92 -7.45
C TYR A 89 2.17 -12.08 -6.72
N VAL A 90 2.08 -12.07 -5.39
CA VAL A 90 2.65 -13.12 -4.54
C VAL A 90 1.57 -14.12 -4.09
N PHE A 91 0.34 -13.67 -3.86
CA PHE A 91 -0.87 -14.51 -3.68
C PHE A 91 -1.65 -14.78 -4.96
#